data_AF-A0A2V4N8N3-F1
#
_entry.id   AF-A0A2V4N8N3-F1
#
_cell.length_a   1.000
_cell.length_b   1.000
_cell.length_c   1.000
_cell.angle_alpha   90.00
_cell.angle_beta   90.00
_cell.angle_gamma   90.00
#
_symmetry.space_group_name_H-M   'P 1'
#
loop_
_entity.id
_entity.type
_entity.pdbx_description
1 polymer ?
#
loop_
_entity_poly.entity_id
_entity_poly.type
_entity_poly.pdbx_seq_one_letter_code
_entity_poly.pdbx_strand_id
1 'polypeptide(L)'
;MSGESEFTQALASNRRIPFLVSLVHELTMAERGSYRDRTEEAESALRTVGFLNELRMVILNQLRADTFGADTGYPDAALAEVLLERVERAGMTEFWDRTTARAVNSLG
;
A
#
# COMPACT_ATOMS: atom_id res chain seq x y z
N MET A 1 17.27 -2.18 2.71
CA MET A 1 16.62 -1.77 1.45
C MET A 1 15.48 -0.84 1.81
N SER A 2 15.20 0.19 1.01
CA SER A 2 14.02 1.04 1.22
C SER A 2 12.76 0.33 0.75
N GLY A 3 11.60 0.69 1.30
CA GLY A 3 10.30 0.15 0.87
C GLY A 3 9.97 0.48 -0.57
N GLU A 4 10.45 1.62 -1.08
CA GLU A 4 10.40 1.93 -2.52
C GLU A 4 11.10 0.87 -3.39
N SER A 5 12.31 0.47 -3.00
CA SER A 5 13.08 -0.52 -3.76
C SER A 5 12.41 -1.89 -3.72
N GLU A 6 11.94 -2.30 -2.54
CA GLU A 6 11.21 -3.56 -2.35
C GLU A 6 9.89 -3.59 -3.12
N PHE A 7 9.13 -2.49 -3.08
CA PHE A 7 7.87 -2.36 -3.80
C PHE A 7 8.08 -2.48 -5.31
N THR A 8 9.03 -1.72 -5.86
CA THR A 8 9.33 -1.73 -7.30
C THR A 8 9.80 -3.09 -7.76
N GLN A 9 10.66 -3.76 -6.99
CA GLN A 9 11.11 -5.12 -7.30
C GLN A 9 9.96 -6.12 -7.27
N ALA A 10 9.06 -6.02 -6.28
CA ALA A 10 7.92 -6.91 -6.16
C ALA A 10 6.90 -6.73 -7.30
N LEU A 11 6.69 -5.49 -7.77
CA LEU A 11 5.84 -5.20 -8.93
C LEU A 11 6.34 -5.88 -10.22
N ALA A 12 7.66 -5.86 -10.44
CA ALA A 12 8.30 -6.46 -11.61
C ALA A 12 8.45 -8.00 -11.51
N SER A 13 8.07 -8.60 -10.39
CA SER A 13 8.23 -10.03 -10.14
C SER A 13 7.03 -10.86 -10.63
N ASN A 14 7.25 -12.17 -10.79
CA ASN A 14 6.14 -13.12 -10.98
C ASN A 14 5.23 -13.29 -9.74
N ARG A 15 5.59 -12.65 -8.62
CA ARG A 15 4.80 -12.62 -7.37
C ARG A 15 4.00 -11.33 -7.21
N ARG A 16 3.90 -10.50 -8.26
CA ARG A 16 3.16 -9.23 -8.25
C ARG A 16 1.76 -9.32 -7.64
N ILE A 17 0.89 -10.18 -8.17
CA ILE A 17 -0.49 -10.29 -7.67
C ILE A 17 -0.52 -10.72 -6.19
N PRO A 18 0.17 -11.82 -5.78
CA PRO A 18 0.30 -12.16 -4.37
C PRO A 18 0.80 -11.01 -3.50
N PHE A 19 1.82 -10.28 -3.95
CA PHE A 19 2.37 -9.13 -3.24
C PHE A 19 1.35 -8.02 -3.03
N LEU A 20 0.65 -7.60 -4.09
CA LEU A 20 -0.36 -6.55 -4.02
C LEU A 20 -1.53 -6.95 -3.09
N VAL A 21 -1.91 -8.23 -3.09
CA VAL A 21 -2.91 -8.77 -2.15
C VAL A 21 -2.41 -8.67 -0.70
N SER A 22 -1.17 -9.11 -0.43
CA SER A 22 -0.56 -9.01 0.90
C SER A 22 -0.41 -7.56 1.36
N LEU A 23 -0.06 -6.64 0.45
CA LEU A 23 0.05 -5.22 0.76
C LEU A 23 -1.30 -4.62 1.17
N VAL A 24 -2.38 -4.94 0.45
CA VAL A 24 -3.75 -4.53 0.83
C VAL A 24 -4.14 -5.07 2.21
N HIS A 25 -3.74 -6.30 2.52
CA HIS A 25 -3.98 -6.89 3.83
C HIS A 25 -3.27 -6.10 4.94
N GLU A 26 -1.97 -5.82 4.79
CA GLU A 26 -1.19 -5.06 5.78
C GLU A 26 -1.75 -3.64 6.00
N LEU A 27 -2.15 -2.95 4.92
CA LEU A 27 -2.81 -1.64 5.01
C LEU A 27 -4.14 -1.71 5.77
N THR A 28 -4.90 -2.79 5.60
CA THR A 28 -6.16 -3.01 6.33
C THR A 28 -5.92 -3.30 7.80
N MET A 29 -4.87 -4.06 8.13
CA MET A 29 -4.49 -4.32 9.51
C MET A 29 -4.01 -3.04 10.22
N ALA A 30 -3.29 -2.17 9.51
CA ALA A 30 -2.90 -0.86 10.01
C ALA A 30 -4.11 0.03 10.30
N GLU A 31 -5.07 0.13 9.38
CA GLU A 31 -6.31 0.91 9.57
C GLU A 31 -7.10 0.43 10.79
N ARG A 32 -7.23 -0.89 10.98
CA ARG A 32 -7.89 -1.46 12.16
C ARG A 32 -7.15 -1.14 13.46
N GLY A 33 -5.83 -0.94 13.40
CA GLY A 33 -5.00 -0.53 14.53
C GLY A 33 -5.31 0.90 14.98
N SER A 34 -5.48 1.84 14.04
CA SER A 34 -5.74 3.26 14.34
C SER A 34 -6.99 3.49 15.20
N TYR A 35 -8.02 2.64 15.09
CA TYR A 35 -9.20 2.75 15.95
C TYR A 35 -9.02 2.20 17.37
N ARG A 36 -7.96 1.42 17.63
CA ARG A 36 -7.74 0.77 18.94
C ARG A 36 -6.99 1.65 19.93
N ASP A 37 -6.16 2.56 19.43
CA ASP A 37 -5.39 3.46 20.28
C ASP A 37 -6.27 4.59 20.81
N ARG A 38 -6.86 4.36 21.98
CA ARG A 38 -7.76 5.29 22.71
C ARG A 38 -7.12 6.64 23.07
N THR A 39 -5.85 6.83 22.72
CA THR A 39 -5.05 8.03 22.98
C THR A 39 -4.89 8.91 21.75
N GLU A 40 -5.24 8.44 20.54
CA GLU A 40 -5.24 9.30 19.35
C GLU A 40 -6.46 10.23 19.36
N GLU A 41 -6.21 11.50 19.05
CA GLU A 41 -7.28 12.45 18.74
C GLU A 41 -8.07 11.93 17.53
N ALA A 42 -9.40 11.89 17.64
CA ALA A 42 -10.28 11.30 16.63
C ALA A 42 -10.03 11.85 15.21
N GLU A 43 -9.65 13.12 15.08
CA GLU A 43 -9.33 13.75 13.80
C GLU A 43 -8.04 13.20 13.18
N SER A 44 -7.03 12.89 14.00
CA SER A 44 -5.79 12.25 13.55
C SER A 44 -6.05 10.83 13.05
N ALA A 45 -6.81 10.05 13.81
CA ALA A 45 -7.20 8.70 13.42
C ALA A 45 -7.96 8.70 12.09
N LEU A 46 -8.91 9.63 11.90
CA LEU A 46 -9.66 9.77 10.65
C LEU A 46 -8.77 10.14 9.46
N ARG A 47 -7.79 11.03 9.63
CA ARG A 47 -6.82 11.36 8.57
C ARG A 47 -6.00 10.14 8.16
N THR A 48 -5.47 9.40 9.14
CA THR A 48 -4.69 8.18 8.89
C THR A 48 -5.54 7.13 8.16
N VAL A 49 -6.76 6.90 8.61
CA VAL A 49 -7.69 5.96 7.96
C VAL A 49 -7.99 6.39 6.52
N GLY A 50 -8.29 7.68 6.30
CA GLY A 50 -8.55 8.23 4.97
C GLY A 50 -7.38 7.97 4.01
N PHE A 51 -6.17 8.28 4.46
CA PHE A 51 -4.95 8.02 3.71
C PHE A 51 -4.76 6.53 3.37
N LEU A 52 -4.87 5.64 4.37
CA LEU A 52 -4.72 4.19 4.15
C LEU A 52 -5.78 3.65 3.19
N ASN A 53 -6.99 4.20 3.25
CA ASN A 53 -8.06 3.84 2.34
C ASN A 53 -7.75 4.24 0.88
N GLU A 54 -7.20 5.44 0.67
CA GLU A 54 -6.77 5.88 -0.66
C GLU A 54 -5.71 4.95 -1.26
N LEU A 55 -4.67 4.59 -0.49
CA LEU A 55 -3.64 3.67 -0.96
C LEU A 55 -4.24 2.31 -1.37
N ARG A 56 -5.13 1.76 -0.53
CA ARG A 56 -5.80 0.49 -0.84
C ARG A 56 -6.65 0.59 -2.09
N MET A 57 -7.40 1.68 -2.30
CA MET A 57 -8.23 1.83 -3.50
C MET A 57 -7.38 1.84 -4.77
N VAL A 58 -6.21 2.51 -4.75
CA VAL A 58 -5.27 2.49 -5.87
C VAL A 58 -4.78 1.07 -6.15
N ILE A 59 -4.35 0.34 -5.10
CA ILE A 59 -3.85 -1.03 -5.25
C ILE A 59 -4.97 -2.00 -5.69
N LEU A 60 -6.18 -1.87 -5.16
CA LEU A 60 -7.34 -2.68 -5.55
C LEU A 60 -7.75 -2.44 -7.01
N ASN A 61 -7.68 -1.19 -7.47
CA ASN A 61 -7.90 -0.89 -8.89
C ASN A 61 -6.83 -1.53 -9.77
N GLN A 62 -5.56 -1.51 -9.33
CA GLN A 62 -4.50 -2.22 -10.04
C GLN A 62 -4.75 -3.74 -10.08
N LEU A 63 -5.10 -4.36 -8.95
CA LEU A 63 -5.43 -5.78 -8.87
C LEU A 63 -6.59 -6.13 -9.80
N ARG A 64 -7.62 -5.27 -9.88
CA ARG A 64 -8.74 -5.43 -10.82
C ARG A 64 -8.25 -5.37 -12.27
N ALA A 65 -7.40 -4.41 -12.61
CA ALA A 65 -6.83 -4.30 -13.96
C ALA A 65 -5.99 -5.52 -14.34
N ASP A 66 -5.10 -5.96 -13.44
CA ASP A 66 -4.21 -7.12 -13.65
C ASP A 66 -5.01 -8.43 -13.77
N THR A 67 -6.09 -8.59 -13.01
CA THR A 67 -6.88 -9.83 -12.99
C THR A 67 -7.84 -9.94 -14.18
N PHE A 68 -8.46 -8.82 -14.58
CA PHE A 68 -9.52 -8.83 -15.60
C PHE A 68 -9.08 -8.21 -16.94
N GLY A 69 -7.82 -7.79 -17.08
CA GLY A 69 -7.31 -7.14 -18.28
C GLY A 69 -8.01 -5.81 -18.57
N ALA A 70 -8.40 -5.06 -17.54
CA ALA A 70 -9.06 -3.78 -17.74
C ALA A 70 -8.04 -2.68 -18.07
N ASP A 71 -8.34 -1.84 -19.07
CA ASP A 71 -7.53 -0.70 -19.51
C ASP A 71 -7.48 0.47 -18.48
N THR A 72 -7.82 0.21 -17.21
CA THR A 72 -7.89 1.20 -16.13
C THR A 72 -6.72 1.10 -15.15
N GLY A 73 -5.75 0.23 -15.41
CA GLY A 73 -4.55 0.05 -14.58
C GLY A 73 -3.45 1.06 -14.89
N TYR A 74 -2.48 1.18 -14.00
CA TYR A 74 -1.28 1.98 -14.21
C TYR A 74 -0.14 1.10 -14.74
N PRO A 75 0.74 1.64 -15.59
CA PRO A 75 2.09 1.09 -15.75
C PRO A 75 2.83 1.09 -14.42
N ASP A 76 3.75 0.13 -14.21
CA ASP A 76 4.42 -0.09 -12.91
C ASP A 76 5.12 1.14 -12.35
N ALA A 77 5.84 1.88 -13.21
CA ALA A 77 6.51 3.11 -12.82
C ALA A 77 5.51 4.17 -12.34
N ALA A 78 4.38 4.33 -13.04
CA ALA A 78 3.34 5.28 -12.67
C ALA A 78 2.60 4.86 -11.39
N LEU A 79 2.38 3.55 -11.18
CA LEU A 79 1.81 3.03 -9.94
C LEU A 79 2.71 3.34 -8.74
N ALA A 80 4.00 3.06 -8.88
CA ALA A 80 4.99 3.34 -7.84
C ALA A 80 5.05 4.84 -7.54
N GLU A 81 5.15 5.69 -8.56
CA GLU A 81 5.16 7.14 -8.42
C GLU A 81 3.92 7.66 -7.67
N VAL A 82 2.72 7.25 -8.09
CA VAL A 82 1.45 7.69 -7.46
C VAL A 82 1.37 7.29 -5.98
N LEU A 83 1.82 6.09 -5.63
CA LEU A 83 1.77 5.61 -4.24
C LEU A 83 2.85 6.28 -3.38
N LEU A 84 4.08 6.38 -3.89
CA LEU A 84 5.22 6.95 -3.16
C LEU A 84 5.05 8.45 -2.94
N GLU A 85 4.56 9.19 -3.94
CA GLU A 85 4.28 10.63 -3.80
C GLU A 85 3.23 10.88 -2.70
N ARG A 86 2.20 10.04 -2.62
CA ARG A 86 1.19 10.12 -1.56
C ARG A 86 1.78 9.83 -0.19
N VAL A 87 2.60 8.78 -0.08
CA VAL A 87 3.29 8.39 1.15
C VAL A 87 4.22 9.50 1.64
N GLU A 88 5.01 10.09 0.76
CA GLU A 88 5.95 11.16 1.08
C GLU A 88 5.22 12.42 1.53
N ARG A 89 4.18 12.85 0.80
CA ARG A 89 3.35 14.01 1.17
C ARG A 89 2.65 13.82 2.52
N ALA A 90 2.31 12.58 2.89
CA ALA A 90 1.73 12.25 4.19
C ALA A 90 2.76 12.10 5.32
N GLY A 91 4.07 12.14 5.00
CA GLY A 91 5.14 11.89 5.98
C GLY A 91 5.15 10.44 6.50
N MET A 92 4.67 9.49 5.70
CA MET A 92 4.46 8.09 6.11
C MET A 92 5.50 7.12 5.53
N THR A 93 6.65 7.61 5.10
CA THR A 93 7.71 6.79 4.46
C THR A 93 8.15 5.61 5.32
N GLU A 94 8.40 5.82 6.63
CA GLU A 94 8.79 4.70 7.50
C GLU A 94 7.68 3.65 7.67
N PHE A 95 6.42 4.10 7.69
CA PHE A 95 5.27 3.20 7.74
C PHE A 95 5.19 2.37 6.46
N TRP A 96 5.39 3.02 5.31
CA TRP A 96 5.40 2.37 4.01
C TRP A 96 6.51 1.31 3.92
N ASP A 97 7.71 1.64 4.37
CA ASP A 97 8.84 0.71 4.40
C ASP A 97 8.51 -0.55 5.20
N ARG A 98 8.02 -0.39 6.44
CA ARG A 98 7.63 -1.53 7.29
C ARG A 98 6.48 -2.35 6.72
N THR A 99 5.53 -1.69 6.05
CA THR A 99 4.34 -2.33 5.48
C THR A 99 4.70 -3.13 4.23
N THR A 100 5.54 -2.56 3.36
CA THR A 100 6.07 -3.23 2.17
C THR A 100 6.92 -4.42 2.55
N ALA A 101 7.83 -4.27 3.52
CA ALA A 101 8.67 -5.37 3.99
C ALA A 101 7.83 -6.53 4.55
N ARG A 102 6.78 -6.24 5.33
CA ARG A 102 5.84 -7.28 5.83
C ARG A 102 5.09 -7.97 4.69
N ALA A 103 4.62 -7.20 3.71
CA ALA A 103 3.95 -7.76 2.55
C ALA A 103 4.87 -8.69 1.75
N VAL A 104 6.12 -8.31 1.51
CA VAL A 104 7.13 -9.17 0.84
C VAL A 104 7.40 -10.44 1.66
N ASN A 105 7.66 -10.30 2.97
CA ASN A 105 7.95 -11.43 3.84
C ASN A 105 6.79 -12.41 3.97
N SER A 106 5.53 -11.97 3.80
CA SER A 106 4.37 -12.86 3.82
C SER A 106 4.33 -13.86 2.63
N LEU A 107 5.18 -13.67 1.62
CA LEU A 107 5.22 -14.47 0.40
C LEU A 107 6.22 -15.62 0.45
N GLY A 108 7.00 -15.77 1.54
CA GLY A 108 8.09 -16.76 1.68
C GLY A 108 8.23 -17.28 3.10
#